data_AF-A0A6A3YNW7-F1
#
_entry.id   AF-A0A6A3YNW7-F1
#
_cell.length_a   1.000
_cell.length_b   1.000
_cell.length_c   1.000
_cell.angle_alpha   90.00
_cell.angle_beta   90.00
_cell.angle_gamma   90.00
#
_symmetry.space_group_name_H-M   'P 1'
#
loop_
_entity.id
_entity.type
_entity.pdbx_description
1 polymer ?
#
loop_
_entity_poly.entity_id
_entity_poly.type
_entity_poly.pdbx_seq_one_letter_code
_entity_poly.pdbx_strand_id
1 'polypeptide(L)' 'MMQTPLERDANGKTISMKEAQMRLLERAAHVCMPKITQQLVLKMELHARDFVNAAIRMEDMRYGM' A
#
# COMPACT_ATOMS: atom_id res chain seq x y z
N MET A 1 -18.85 -36.25 4.10
CA MET A 1 -18.31 -34.96 4.59
C MET A 1 -16.99 -34.69 3.88
N MET A 2 -16.93 -33.64 3.05
CA MET A 2 -15.65 -33.17 2.48
C MET A 2 -14.90 -32.45 3.60
N GLN A 3 -13.75 -32.97 4.02
CA GLN A 3 -12.90 -32.27 4.99
C GLN A 3 -12.30 -31.05 4.29
N THR A 4 -12.55 -29.85 4.83
CA THR A 4 -11.87 -28.64 4.39
C THR A 4 -10.37 -28.82 4.64
N PRO A 5 -9.49 -28.58 3.65
CA PRO A 5 -8.07 -28.69 3.88
C PRO A 5 -7.63 -27.67 4.94
N LEU A 6 -6.92 -28.18 5.94
CA LEU A 6 -6.45 -27.44 7.09
C LEU A 6 -4.94 -27.28 6.97
N GLU A 7 -4.45 -26.04 6.95
CA GLU A 7 -3.02 -25.72 7.03
C GLU A 7 -2.63 -25.38 8.47
N ARG A 8 -1.34 -25.50 8.81
CA ARG A 8 -0.83 -25.00 10.08
C ARG A 8 -0.19 -23.64 9.85
N ASP A 9 -0.55 -22.66 10.67
CA ASP A 9 0.11 -21.37 10.66
C ASP A 9 1.50 -21.42 11.31
N ALA A 10 2.23 -20.30 11.28
CA ALA A 10 3.57 -20.19 11.86
C ALA A 10 3.64 -20.47 13.37
N ASN A 11 2.49 -20.46 14.07
CA ASN A 11 2.36 -20.74 15.50
C ASN A 11 1.85 -22.18 15.74
N GLY A 12 1.76 -23.00 14.70
CA GLY A 12 1.24 -24.38 14.78
C GLY A 12 -0.28 -24.47 14.91
N LYS A 13 -1.01 -23.35 14.82
CA LYS A 13 -2.48 -23.36 14.86
C LYS A 13 -3.03 -23.82 13.52
N THR A 14 -3.98 -24.74 13.59
CA THR A 14 -4.74 -25.20 12.43
C THR A 14 -5.64 -24.07 11.92
N ILE A 15 -5.47 -23.69 10.65
CA ILE A 15 -6.23 -22.65 9.94
C ILE A 15 -6.81 -23.21 8.64
N SER A 16 -7.88 -22.59 8.16
CA SER A 16 -8.43 -22.93 6.83
C SER A 16 -7.52 -22.42 5.72
N MET A 17 -7.55 -23.03 4.54
CA MET A 17 -6.81 -22.51 3.36
C MET A 17 -7.16 -21.05 3.04
N LYS A 18 -8.43 -20.66 3.17
CA LYS A 18 -8.86 -19.27 2.93
C LYS A 18 -8.16 -18.31 3.91
N GLU A 19 -8.08 -18.69 5.17
CA GLU A 19 -7.39 -17.89 6.19
C GLU A 19 -5.88 -17.80 5.91
N ALA A 20 -5.27 -18.90 5.46
CA ALA A 20 -3.85 -18.91 5.07
C ALA A 20 -3.58 -17.96 3.90
N GLN A 21 -4.42 -17.99 2.86
CA GLN A 21 -4.33 -17.07 1.72
C GLN A 21 -4.50 -15.61 2.14
N MET A 22 -5.46 -15.31 3.01
CA MET A 22 -5.68 -13.94 3.51
C MET A 22 -4.47 -13.43 4.29
N ARG A 23 -3.87 -14.27 5.14
CA ARG A 23 -2.66 -13.90 5.90
C ARG A 23 -1.45 -13.68 4.99
N LEU A 24 -1.32 -14.43 3.90
CA LEU A 24 -0.28 -14.20 2.90
C LEU A 24 -0.44 -12.81 2.25
N LEU A 25 -1.66 -12.47 1.85
CA LEU A 25 -1.97 -11.15 1.28
C LEU A 25 -1.73 -10.02 2.27
N GLU A 26 -2.12 -10.19 3.53
CA GLU A 26 -1.87 -9.22 4.60
C GLU A 26 -0.37 -8.96 4.80
N ARG A 27 0.44 -10.02 4.83
CA ARG A 27 1.91 -9.90 4.92
C ARG A 27 2.49 -9.19 3.71
N ALA A 28 2.05 -9.55 2.50
CA ALA A 28 2.48 -8.89 1.27
C ALA A 28 2.13 -7.39 1.29
N ALA A 29 0.91 -7.05 1.72
CA ALA A 29 0.48 -5.67 1.88
C ALA A 29 1.37 -4.92 2.88
N HIS A 30 1.65 -5.50 4.04
CA HIS A 30 2.51 -4.88 5.05
C HIS A 30 3.92 -4.56 4.52
N VAL A 31 4.51 -5.46 3.72
CA VAL A 31 5.82 -5.23 3.08
C VAL A 31 5.74 -4.16 1.98
N CYS A 32 4.64 -4.10 1.23
CA CYS A 32 4.45 -3.13 0.15
C CYS A 32 4.13 -1.72 0.65
N MET A 33 3.44 -1.60 1.79
CA MET A 33 2.94 -0.32 2.33
C MET A 33 4.03 0.76 2.47
N PRO A 34 5.20 0.50 3.07
CA PRO A 34 6.26 1.52 3.15
C PRO A 34 6.66 2.09 1.79
N LYS A 35 6.76 1.23 0.77
CA LYS A 35 7.14 1.65 -0.60
C LYS A 35 6.03 2.48 -1.25
N ILE A 36 4.77 2.07 -1.08
CA ILE A 36 3.61 2.82 -1.57
C ILE A 36 3.55 4.20 -0.90
N THR A 37 3.69 4.26 0.42
CA THR A 37 3.69 5.50 1.20
C THR A 37 4.82 6.42 0.77
N GLN A 38 6.05 5.92 0.64
CA GLN A 38 7.19 6.72 0.19
C GLN A 38 6.96 7.32 -1.20
N GLN A 39 6.46 6.52 -2.15
CA GLN A 39 6.17 7.01 -3.49
C GLN A 39 5.06 8.06 -3.50
N LEU A 40 4.03 7.88 -2.67
CA LEU A 40 2.95 8.86 -2.55
C LEU A 40 3.44 10.17 -1.94
N VAL A 41 4.18 10.10 -0.83
CA VAL A 41 4.75 11.27 -0.15
C VAL A 41 5.68 12.05 -1.08
N LEU A 42 6.57 11.35 -1.80
CA LEU A 42 7.46 11.98 -2.78
C LEU A 42 6.68 12.75 -3.86
N LYS A 43 5.63 12.14 -4.42
CA LYS A 43 4.80 12.81 -5.44
C LYS A 43 4.07 14.04 -4.88
N MET A 44 3.56 13.95 -3.65
CA MET A 44 2.91 15.08 -2.98
C MET A 44 3.90 16.22 -2.69
N GLU A 45 5.12 15.90 -2.26
CA GLU A 45 6.17 16.87 -2.01
C GLU A 45 6.56 17.60 -3.30
N LEU A 46 6.78 16.86 -4.39
CA LEU A 46 7.05 17.44 -5.71
C LEU A 46 5.91 18.35 -6.16
N HIS A 47 4.66 17.90 -6.02
CA HIS A 47 3.50 18.71 -6.39
C HIS A 47 3.41 20.00 -5.56
N ALA A 48 3.59 19.93 -4.24
CA ALA A 48 3.58 21.10 -3.37
C ALA A 48 4.71 22.08 -3.71
N ARG A 49 5.92 21.56 -3.96
CA ARG A 49 7.07 22.37 -4.38
C ARG A 49 6.80 23.08 -5.70
N ASP A 50 6.30 22.37 -6.70
CA ASP A 50 6.04 22.91 -8.03
C ASP A 50 4.91 23.95 -7.98
N PHE A 51 3.90 23.71 -7.15
CA PHE A 51 2.82 24.67 -6.88
C PHE A 51 3.32 25.97 -6.26
N VAL A 52 4.15 25.89 -5.20
CA VAL A 52 4.76 27.06 -4.56
C VAL A 52 5.64 27.83 -5.56
N ASN A 53 6.42 27.11 -6.36
CA ASN A 53 7.27 27.70 -7.37
C ASN A 53 6.47 28.43 -8.47
N ALA A 54 5.34 27.89 -8.91
CA ALA A 54 4.44 28.58 -9.85
C ALA A 54 3.85 29.85 -9.24
N ALA A 55 3.45 29.79 -7.95
CA ALA A 55 2.96 30.94 -7.21
C ALA A 55 3.98 32.09 -7.13
N ILE A 56 5.24 31.77 -6.84
CA ILE A 56 6.35 32.74 -6.79
C ILE A 56 6.53 33.43 -8.15
N ARG A 57 6.36 32.70 -9.25
CA ARG A 57 6.51 33.22 -10.61
C ARG A 57 5.26 33.93 -11.15
N MET A 58 4.17 33.99 -10.38
CA MET A 58 2.85 34.44 -10.84
C MET A 58 2.38 33.67 -12.09
N GLU A 59 2.81 32.41 -12.23
CA GLU A 59 2.33 31.51 -13.27
C GLU A 59 0.97 30.92 -12.86
N ASP A 60 0.14 30.61 -13.85
CA ASP A 60 -1.15 30.00 -13.62
C ASP A 60 -1.00 28.61 -12.95
N MET A 61 -1.61 28.43 -11.78
CA MET A 61 -1.46 27.23 -10.96
C MET A 61 -2.36 26.12 -11.51
N ARG A 62 -1.78 25.14 -12.20
CA ARG A 62 -2.53 24.00 -12.72
C ARG A 62 -2.55 22.85 -11.70
N TYR A 63 -3.75 22.48 -11.24
CA TYR A 63 -3.96 21.33 -10.37
C TYR A 63 -4.40 20.12 -11.19
N GLY A 64 -3.57 19.07 -11.19
CA GLY A 64 -3.78 17.87 -12.01
C GLY A 64 -3.43 18.08 -13.49
N MET A 65 -2.84 17.05 -14.09
CA MET A 65 -2.92 16.87 -15.55
C MET A 65 -4.15 16.04 -15.88
#